data_AF-A0A392N2Q5-F1
#
_entry.id   AF-A0A392N2Q5-F1
#
_cell.length_a   1.000
_cell.length_b   1.000
_cell.length_c   1.000
_cell.angle_alpha   90.00
_cell.angle_beta   90.00
_cell.angle_gamma   90.00
#
_symmetry.space_group_name_H-M   'P 1'
#
loop_
_entity.id
_entity.type
_entity.pdbx_description
1 polymer ?
#
loop_
_entity_poly.entity_id
_entity_poly.type
_entity_poly.pdbx_seq_one_letter_code
_entity_poly.pdbx_strand_id
1 'polypeptide(L)'
;VGQLKTVKNDEEEELRLFLEAECGLDLRPIAPVEKSEDDILLFFKLYDPEKEELRYVGRLLVNLTGKPSEILTWLNELAGYDPDENIELYEEIKFNPKVRCDSVDRQLTFQENQVEHIPN
;
A
#
# COMPACT_ATOMS: atom_id res chain seq x y z
N VAL A 1 20.33 7.75 7.18
CA VAL A 1 19.75 9.10 7.08
C VAL A 1 19.70 9.46 5.61
N GLY A 2 18.50 9.51 5.01
CA GLY A 2 18.32 9.63 3.56
C GLY A 2 18.81 10.98 3.02
N GLN A 3 19.38 10.97 1.82
CA GLN A 3 19.74 12.18 1.09
C GLN A 3 18.51 12.72 0.37
N LEU A 4 18.15 13.98 0.63
CA LEU A 4 17.18 14.70 -0.17
C LEU A 4 17.82 15.07 -1.52
N LYS A 5 17.27 14.53 -2.60
CA LYS A 5 17.55 15.04 -3.95
C LYS A 5 16.69 16.28 -4.19
N THR A 6 17.32 17.38 -4.55
CA THR A 6 16.64 18.59 -5.01
C THR A 6 16.26 18.42 -6.48
N VAL A 7 14.97 18.22 -6.75
CA VAL A 7 14.41 18.23 -8.11
C VAL A 7 13.97 19.66 -8.46
N LYS A 8 14.25 20.10 -9.69
CA LYS A 8 13.79 21.38 -10.24
C LYS A 8 12.45 21.18 -10.96
N ASN A 9 11.48 22.02 -10.60
CA ASN A 9 10.04 22.03 -10.94
C ASN A 9 9.66 21.85 -12.42
N ASP A 10 8.51 21.18 -12.64
CA ASP A 10 7.43 21.69 -13.52
C ASP A 10 6.00 21.19 -13.20
N GLU A 11 5.80 20.43 -12.12
CA GLU A 11 4.50 20.34 -11.43
C GLU A 11 4.80 20.51 -9.94
N GLU A 12 3.93 21.15 -9.18
CA GLU A 12 4.07 21.22 -7.72
C GLU A 12 3.99 19.80 -7.15
N GLU A 13 5.12 19.10 -7.12
CA GLU A 13 5.26 17.83 -6.41
C GLU A 13 5.14 18.13 -4.92
N GLU A 14 3.90 18.18 -4.45
CA GLU A 14 3.57 18.22 -3.04
C GLU A 14 4.27 17.04 -2.37
N LEU A 15 5.22 17.32 -1.49
CA LEU A 15 5.97 16.32 -0.75
C LEU A 15 4.99 15.48 0.10
N ARG A 16 4.77 14.22 -0.29
CA ARG A 16 3.95 13.28 0.49
C ARG A 16 4.84 12.50 1.46
N LEU A 17 4.80 12.90 2.72
CA LEU A 17 5.47 12.16 3.80
C LEU A 17 4.50 11.18 4.45
N PHE A 18 4.94 9.93 4.59
CA PHE A 18 4.25 8.92 5.37
C PHE A 18 5.14 8.50 6.53
N LEU A 19 4.58 8.53 7.75
CA LEU A 19 5.26 8.07 8.96
C LEU A 19 4.43 6.95 9.58
N GLU A 20 5.02 5.76 9.64
CA GLU A 20 4.53 4.65 10.42
C GLU A 20 5.58 4.29 11.46
N ALA A 21 5.15 4.20 12.72
CA ALA A 21 5.99 3.84 13.84
C ALA A 21 5.41 2.59 14.49
N GLU A 22 6.03 1.44 14.24
CA GLU A 22 5.71 0.21 14.94
C GLU A 22 6.62 0.06 16.16
N CYS A 23 6.02 -0.29 17.30
CA CYS A 23 6.73 -0.74 18.48
C CYS A 23 6.34 -2.19 18.75
N GLY A 24 7.32 -3.02 19.11
CA GLY A 24 7.06 -4.36 19.60
C GLY A 24 6.17 -4.32 20.85
N LEU A 25 5.60 -5.47 21.22
CA LEU A 25 4.81 -5.58 22.46
C LEU A 25 5.60 -5.18 23.72
N ASP A 26 6.93 -5.19 23.63
CA ASP A 26 7.88 -4.76 24.67
C ASP A 26 8.28 -3.26 24.55
N LEU A 27 7.58 -2.49 23.71
CA LEU A 27 7.86 -1.09 23.38
C LEU A 27 9.24 -0.85 22.78
N ARG A 28 9.88 -1.89 22.23
CA ARG A 28 11.17 -1.76 21.55
C ARG A 28 10.99 -1.61 20.04
N PRO A 29 11.98 -1.00 19.35
CA PRO A 29 11.98 -0.98 17.90
C PRO A 29 11.96 -2.41 17.35
N ILE A 30 11.06 -2.67 16.41
CA ILE A 30 11.02 -3.93 15.68
C ILE A 30 12.22 -3.96 14.73
N ALA A 31 12.86 -5.12 14.60
CA ALA A 31 13.93 -5.30 13.64
C ALA A 31 13.40 -5.01 12.22
N PRO A 32 14.16 -4.32 11.36
CA PRO A 32 13.76 -4.11 9.97
C PRO A 32 13.47 -5.45 9.30
N VAL A 33 12.36 -5.53 8.57
CA VAL A 33 12.04 -6.72 7.76
C VAL A 33 13.10 -6.83 6.67
N GLU A 34 13.75 -7.99 6.55
CA GLU A 34 14.64 -8.28 5.42
C GLU A 34 13.82 -8.27 4.13
N LYS A 35 14.29 -7.54 3.12
CA LYS A 35 13.62 -7.41 1.82
C LYS A 35 14.53 -7.98 0.73
N SER A 36 13.95 -8.74 -0.19
CA SER A 36 14.58 -9.11 -1.46
C SER A 36 14.36 -8.02 -2.52
N GLU A 37 15.02 -8.15 -3.67
CA GLU A 37 14.83 -7.24 -4.81
C GLU A 37 13.42 -7.33 -5.41
N ASP A 38 12.77 -8.48 -5.25
CA ASP A 38 11.42 -8.74 -5.76
C ASP A 38 10.33 -8.39 -4.75
N ASP A 39 10.68 -7.87 -3.56
CA ASP A 39 9.71 -7.50 -2.54
C ASP A 39 9.31 -6.03 -2.62
N ILE A 40 8.00 -5.78 -2.64
CA ILE A 40 7.39 -4.46 -2.62
C ILE A 40 6.65 -4.22 -1.31
N LEU A 41 6.79 -3.01 -0.77
CA LEU A 41 6.04 -2.59 0.41
C LEU A 41 4.79 -1.85 -0.02
N LEU A 42 3.63 -2.41 0.31
CA LEU A 42 2.33 -1.82 0.03
C LEU A 42 1.73 -1.22 1.29
N PHE A 43 1.13 -0.04 1.15
CA PHE A 43 0.34 0.62 2.19
C PHE A 43 -1.14 0.54 1.80
N PHE A 44 -1.97 0.11 2.73
CA PHE A 44 -3.38 -0.11 2.48
C PHE A 44 -4.22 0.98 3.12
N LYS A 45 -5.18 1.47 2.35
CA LYS A 45 -6.21 2.38 2.81
C LYS A 45 -7.56 1.73 2.54
N LEU A 46 -8.43 1.70 3.53
CA LEU A 46 -9.79 1.23 3.40
C LEU A 46 -10.71 2.42 3.15
N TYR A 47 -11.51 2.32 2.09
CA TYR A 47 -12.61 3.24 1.83
C TYR A 47 -13.89 2.72 2.48
N ASP A 48 -14.51 3.53 3.33
CA ASP A 48 -15.85 3.30 3.89
C ASP A 48 -16.88 4.05 3.03
N PRO A 49 -17.65 3.37 2.17
CA PRO A 49 -18.57 4.03 1.24
C PRO A 49 -19.77 4.68 1.94
N GLU A 50 -20.14 4.25 3.15
CA GLU A 50 -21.25 4.86 3.89
C GLU A 50 -20.85 6.22 4.48
N LYS A 51 -19.58 6.37 4.85
CA LYS A 51 -19.03 7.60 5.43
C LYS A 51 -18.28 8.46 4.41
N GLU A 52 -18.02 7.91 3.23
CA GLU A 52 -17.15 8.50 2.20
C GLU A 52 -15.73 8.82 2.72
N GLU A 53 -15.24 8.01 3.65
CA GLU A 53 -13.96 8.22 4.33
C GLU A 53 -12.92 7.19 3.91
N LEU A 54 -11.66 7.63 3.87
CA LEU A 54 -10.54 6.77 3.53
C LEU A 54 -9.57 6.73 4.71
N ARG A 55 -9.37 5.55 5.29
CA ARG A 55 -8.55 5.35 6.49
C ARG A 55 -7.37 4.44 6.21
N TYR A 56 -6.22 4.76 6.77
CA TYR A 56 -5.08 3.86 6.76
C TYR A 56 -5.38 2.61 7.61
N VAL A 57 -5.05 1.42 7.09
CA VAL A 57 -5.30 0.15 7.79
C VAL A 57 -4.05 -0.70 8.03
N GLY A 58 -2.93 -0.35 7.42
CA GLY A 58 -1.66 -1.05 7.64
C GLY A 58 -0.81 -1.14 6.38
N ARG A 59 0.24 -1.94 6.47
CA ARG A 59 1.15 -2.25 5.37
C ARG A 59 1.42 -3.74 5.26
N LEU A 60 1.91 -4.17 4.10
CA LEU A 60 2.40 -5.52 3.90
C LEU A 60 3.61 -5.51 2.95
N LEU A 61 4.59 -6.36 3.24
CA LEU A 61 5.65 -6.68 2.28
C LEU A 61 5.19 -7.89 1.48
N VAL A 62 5.09 -7.75 0.17
CA VAL A 62 4.67 -8.81 -0.75
C VAL A 62 5.71 -8.99 -1.85
N ASN A 63 5.77 -10.19 -2.42
CA ASN A 63 6.64 -10.47 -3.56
C ASN A 63 5.91 -10.11 -4.87
N LEU A 64 6.64 -9.55 -5.84
CA LEU A 64 6.12 -9.17 -7.17
C LEU A 64 5.44 -10.35 -7.90
N THR A 65 5.93 -11.56 -7.69
CA THR A 65 5.38 -12.79 -8.30
C THR A 65 4.20 -13.39 -7.54
N GLY A 66 3.89 -12.87 -6.34
CA GLY A 66 2.74 -13.25 -5.54
C GLY A 66 1.44 -12.68 -6.10
N LYS A 67 0.30 -13.21 -5.63
CA LYS A 67 -1.03 -12.78 -6.08
C LYS A 67 -1.78 -12.01 -4.99
N PRO A 68 -2.58 -10.99 -5.33
CA PRO A 68 -3.43 -10.31 -4.35
C PRO A 68 -4.42 -11.25 -3.66
N SER A 69 -4.86 -12.32 -4.32
CA SER A 69 -5.71 -13.35 -3.71
C SER A 69 -5.10 -14.04 -2.49
N GLU A 70 -3.77 -14.10 -2.40
CA GLU A 70 -3.05 -14.75 -1.30
C GLU A 70 -3.08 -13.93 0.00
N ILE A 71 -3.39 -12.63 -0.09
CA ILE A 71 -3.36 -11.71 1.05
C ILE A 71 -4.75 -11.23 1.49
N LEU A 72 -5.83 -11.69 0.85
CA LEU A 72 -7.19 -11.17 1.12
C LEU A 72 -7.64 -11.40 2.56
N THR A 73 -7.38 -12.58 3.12
CA THR A 73 -7.72 -12.88 4.51
C THR A 73 -7.03 -11.89 5.47
N TRP A 74 -5.76 -11.58 5.22
CA TRP A 74 -5.02 -10.60 6.01
C TRP A 74 -5.61 -9.19 5.88
N LEU A 75 -5.98 -8.79 4.66
CA LEU A 75 -6.60 -7.49 4.42
C LEU A 75 -7.98 -7.38 5.10
N ASN A 76 -8.76 -8.45 5.11
CA ASN A 76 -10.02 -8.52 5.84
C ASN A 76 -9.81 -8.36 7.35
N GLU A 77 -8.81 -9.01 7.93
CA GLU A 77 -8.44 -8.82 9.34
C GLU A 77 -8.06 -7.37 9.65
N LEU A 78 -7.25 -6.72 8.80
CA LEU A 78 -6.89 -5.29 8.95
C LEU A 78 -8.11 -4.37 8.82
N ALA A 79 -9.08 -4.73 7.98
CA ALA A 79 -10.32 -3.99 7.81
C ALA A 79 -11.31 -4.23 8.96
N GLY A 80 -11.17 -5.32 9.72
CA GLY A 80 -12.13 -5.76 10.73
C GLY A 80 -13.34 -6.50 10.13
N TYR A 81 -13.16 -7.10 8.95
CA TYR A 81 -14.17 -7.87 8.24
C TYR A 81 -14.07 -9.37 8.54
N ASP A 82 -15.06 -10.12 8.07
CA ASP A 82 -15.00 -11.57 8.05
C ASP A 82 -13.84 -12.06 7.16
N PRO A 83 -13.09 -13.11 7.53
CA PRO A 83 -11.99 -13.64 6.73
C PRO A 83 -12.33 -13.89 5.25
N ASP A 84 -13.57 -14.29 4.96
CA ASP A 84 -14.05 -14.63 3.62
C ASP A 84 -14.84 -13.49 2.95
N GLU A 85 -14.86 -12.29 3.55
CA GLU A 85 -15.53 -11.12 2.99
C GLU A 85 -14.96 -10.78 1.60
N ASN A 86 -15.85 -10.47 0.67
CA ASN A 86 -15.44 -10.17 -0.70
C ASN A 86 -15.05 -8.70 -0.85
N ILE A 87 -13.75 -8.42 -0.83
CA ILE A 87 -13.21 -7.04 -0.92
C ILE A 87 -12.59 -6.71 -2.28
N GLU A 88 -12.94 -5.56 -2.86
CA GLU A 88 -12.31 -5.07 -4.09
C GLU A 88 -11.00 -4.32 -3.80
N LEU A 89 -10.02 -4.48 -4.69
CA LEU A 89 -8.69 -3.87 -4.55
C LEU A 89 -8.44 -2.92 -5.71
N TYR A 90 -7.86 -1.78 -5.37
CA TYR A 90 -7.57 -0.70 -6.30
C TYR A 90 -6.20 -0.11 -6.00
N GLU A 91 -5.45 0.19 -7.05
CA GLU A 91 -4.22 0.96 -6.98
C GLU A 91 -4.55 2.46 -7.12
N GLU A 92 -4.11 3.26 -6.16
CA GLU A 92 -4.29 4.72 -6.20
C GLU A 92 -3.24 5.35 -7.13
N ILE A 93 -3.64 5.71 -8.35
CA ILE A 93 -2.74 6.34 -9.35
C ILE A 93 -2.64 7.84 -9.11
N LYS A 94 -3.76 8.51 -8.86
CA LYS A 94 -3.83 9.96 -8.65
C LYS A 94 -4.96 10.29 -7.72
N PHE A 95 -4.71 11.07 -6.68
CA PHE A 95 -5.75 11.49 -5.74
C PHE A 95 -6.40 12.83 -6.13
N ASN A 96 -5.60 13.80 -6.62
CA ASN A 96 -6.02 15.18 -6.83
C ASN A 96 -5.65 15.65 -8.25
N PRO A 97 -6.50 16.38 -9.02
CA PRO A 97 -7.81 16.95 -8.68
C PRO A 97 -9.00 15.98 -8.75
N LYS A 98 -8.78 14.75 -9.21
CA LYS A 98 -9.78 13.68 -9.20
C LYS A 98 -9.09 12.39 -8.79
N VAL A 99 -9.76 11.63 -7.94
CA VAL A 99 -9.33 10.28 -7.58
C VAL A 99 -9.42 9.41 -8.84
N ARG A 100 -8.29 8.86 -9.23
CA ARG A 100 -8.17 7.80 -10.22
C ARG A 100 -7.54 6.62 -9.53
N CYS A 101 -8.26 5.51 -9.57
CA CYS A 101 -7.71 4.22 -9.20
C CYS A 101 -7.87 3.24 -10.35
N ASP A 102 -6.89 2.35 -10.48
CA ASP A 102 -6.93 1.26 -11.44
C ASP A 102 -7.25 -0.03 -10.66
N SER A 103 -8.11 -0.88 -11.21
CA SER A 103 -8.56 -2.10 -10.53
C SER A 103 -7.45 -3.15 -10.49
N VAL A 104 -7.25 -3.78 -9.33
CA VAL A 104 -6.29 -4.87 -9.17
C VAL A 104 -6.99 -6.22 -9.36
N ASP A 105 -6.57 -6.98 -10.36
CA ASP A 105 -7.03 -8.34 -10.59
C ASP A 105 -6.36 -9.29 -9.59
N ARG A 106 -7.18 -9.95 -8.78
CA ARG A 106 -6.73 -10.84 -7.71
C ARG A 106 -6.13 -12.16 -8.22
N GLN A 107 -6.37 -12.50 -9.47
CA GLN A 107 -5.88 -13.74 -10.11
C GLN A 107 -4.53 -13.55 -10.80
N LEU A 108 -4.19 -12.31 -11.14
CA LEU A 108 -2.89 -11.92 -11.67
C LEU A 108 -1.89 -11.67 -10.55
N THR A 109 -0.60 -11.74 -10.87
CA THR A 109 0.47 -11.37 -9.94
C THR A 109 0.51 -9.85 -9.73
N PHE A 110 1.17 -9.39 -8.66
CA PHE A 110 1.36 -7.94 -8.44
C PHE A 110 2.09 -7.29 -9.61
N GLN A 111 3.09 -7.96 -10.17
CA GLN A 111 3.82 -7.50 -11.36
C GLN A 111 2.92 -7.42 -12.60
N GLU A 112 2.08 -8.41 -12.87
CA GLU A 112 1.15 -8.39 -14.01
C GLU A 112 0.09 -7.29 -13.89
N ASN A 113 -0.30 -6.95 -12.66
CA ASN A 113 -1.14 -5.79 -12.37
C ASN A 113 -0.39 -4.45 -12.53
N GLN A 114 0.91 -4.45 -12.82
CA GLN A 114 1.78 -3.26 -12.82
C GLN A 114 1.81 -2.53 -11.47
N VAL A 115 1.54 -3.26 -10.38
CA VAL A 115 1.72 -2.74 -9.03
C VAL A 115 3.22 -2.74 -8.75
N GLU A 116 3.88 -1.66 -9.16
CA GLU A 116 5.31 -1.48 -9.02
C GLU A 116 5.64 -0.14 -8.36
N HIS A 117 6.75 -0.11 -7.63
CA HIS A 117 7.25 1.13 -7.07
C HIS A 117 7.84 1.97 -8.21
N ILE A 118 7.05 2.79 -8.90
CA ILE A 118 7.54 3.70 -9.94
C ILE A 118 8.53 4.67 -9.27
N PRO A 119 9.85 4.55 -9.50
CA PRO A 119 10.79 5.55 -9.05
C PRO A 119 10.75 6.66 -10.09
N ASN A 120 10.18 7.81 -9.74
CA ASN A 120 10.46 9.06 -10.47
C ASN A 120 11.95 9.43 -10.33
#